data_AF-A0A2P4NW53-F1
#
_entry.id   AF-A0A2P4NW53-F1
#
_cell.length_a   1.000
_cell.length_b   1.000
_cell.length_c   1.000
_cell.angle_alpha   90.00
_cell.angle_beta   90.00
_cell.angle_gamma   90.00
#
_symmetry.space_group_name_H-M   'P 1'
#
loop_
_entity.id
_entity.type
_entity.pdbx_description
1 polymer ?
#
loop_
_entity_poly.entity_id
_entity_poly.type
_entity_poly.pdbx_seq_one_letter_code
_entity_poly.pdbx_strand_id
1 'polypeptide(L)'
;MSDTESQLREQFMDAFANADFPVKNQMSLVPALPNGPGTKFKADDVTITAMELAAKLGKHQDFPYEDPESLVDDIIAGLKAEDMI
;
A
#
# COMPACT_ATOMS: atom_id res chain seq x y z
N MET A 1 5.06 14.18 11.26
CA MET A 1 4.17 13.13 10.75
C MET A 1 3.00 13.87 10.15
N SER A 2 2.91 13.90 8.82
CA SER A 2 1.78 14.54 8.15
C SER A 2 0.51 13.74 8.48
N ASP A 3 -0.62 14.42 8.64
CA ASP A 3 -1.92 13.75 8.77
C ASP A 3 -2.15 12.76 7.62
N THR A 4 -1.67 13.11 6.44
CA THR A 4 -1.69 12.29 5.22
C THR A 4 -1.01 10.92 5.39
N GLU A 5 0.21 10.87 5.93
CA GLU A 5 0.93 9.61 6.16
C GLU A 5 0.15 8.68 7.07
N SER A 6 -0.36 9.20 8.18
CA SER A 6 -1.06 8.40 9.19
C SER A 6 -2.40 7.87 8.63
N GLN A 7 -3.14 8.70 7.91
CA GLN A 7 -4.38 8.31 7.24
C GLN A 7 -4.17 7.24 6.16
N LEU A 8 -3.11 7.36 5.36
CA LEU A 8 -2.78 6.35 4.35
C LEU A 8 -2.34 5.05 5.00
N ARG A 9 -1.46 5.13 6.03
CA ARG A 9 -0.99 3.97 6.77
C ARG A 9 -2.17 3.16 7.30
N GLU A 10 -3.11 3.81 7.97
CA GLU A 10 -4.30 3.15 8.54
C GLU A 10 -5.17 2.49 7.45
N GLN A 11 -5.43 3.19 6.33
CA GLN A 11 -6.18 2.63 5.21
C GLN A 11 -5.49 1.44 4.55
N PHE A 12 -4.17 1.52 4.33
CA PHE A 12 -3.40 0.42 3.77
C PHE A 12 -3.42 -0.78 4.72
N MET A 13 -3.28 -0.51 6.02
CA MET A 13 -3.28 -1.54 7.04
C MET A 13 -4.60 -2.30 7.06
N ASP A 14 -5.72 -1.60 7.01
CA ASP A 14 -7.05 -2.21 6.92
C ASP A 14 -7.26 -2.97 5.60
N ALA A 15 -6.79 -2.41 4.49
CA ALA A 15 -6.94 -3.02 3.17
C ALA A 15 -6.09 -4.29 3.01
N PHE A 16 -4.90 -4.32 3.61
CA PHE A 16 -3.99 -5.47 3.56
C PHE A 16 -4.14 -6.41 4.75
N ALA A 17 -4.84 -6.05 5.84
CA ALA A 17 -5.09 -6.93 6.98
C ALA A 17 -5.80 -8.24 6.58
N ASN A 18 -6.57 -8.21 5.50
CA ASN A 18 -7.27 -9.38 4.96
C ASN A 18 -6.47 -10.11 3.86
N ALA A 19 -5.21 -9.74 3.63
CA ALA A 19 -4.36 -10.42 2.66
C ALA A 19 -3.79 -11.73 3.19
N ASP A 20 -3.59 -12.69 2.29
CA ASP A 20 -2.97 -13.98 2.62
C ASP A 20 -1.44 -13.81 2.68
N PHE A 21 -0.91 -13.66 3.89
CA PHE A 21 0.51 -13.64 4.16
C PHE A 21 1.11 -15.06 4.25
N PRO A 22 2.37 -15.28 3.82
CA PRO A 22 3.29 -14.29 3.29
C PRO A 22 2.95 -13.91 1.85
N VAL A 23 2.88 -12.60 1.60
CA VAL A 23 2.61 -12.05 0.26
C VAL A 23 3.90 -12.15 -0.52
N LYS A 24 3.89 -12.92 -1.61
CA LYS A 24 5.08 -13.16 -2.45
C LYS A 24 5.15 -12.25 -3.67
N ASN A 25 4.05 -11.58 -4.01
CA ASN A 25 3.97 -10.67 -5.13
C ASN A 25 2.77 -9.72 -4.97
N GLN A 26 2.79 -8.62 -5.73
CA GLN A 26 1.72 -7.62 -5.73
C GLN A 26 0.36 -8.17 -6.15
N MET A 27 0.32 -9.12 -7.09
CA MET A 27 -0.95 -9.68 -7.56
C MET A 27 -1.69 -10.45 -6.45
N SER A 28 -0.98 -11.01 -5.48
CA SER A 28 -1.56 -11.66 -4.31
C SER A 28 -2.31 -10.70 -3.40
N LEU A 29 -2.04 -9.39 -3.47
CA LEU A 29 -2.77 -8.38 -2.71
C LEU A 29 -4.11 -8.02 -3.38
N VAL A 30 -4.23 -8.21 -4.70
CA VAL A 30 -5.42 -7.80 -5.45
C VAL A 30 -6.71 -8.45 -4.92
N PRO A 31 -6.76 -9.75 -4.58
CA PRO A 31 -7.95 -10.37 -4.00
C PRO A 31 -8.30 -9.88 -2.59
N ALA A 32 -7.31 -9.40 -1.82
CA ALA A 32 -7.50 -8.91 -0.46
C ALA A 32 -8.14 -7.52 -0.41
N LEU A 33 -7.97 -6.76 -1.49
CA LEU A 33 -8.42 -5.38 -1.58
C LEU A 33 -9.96 -5.31 -1.78
N PRO A 34 -10.67 -4.38 -1.09
CA PRO A 34 -12.13 -4.30 -1.13
C PRO A 34 -12.73 -4.12 -2.53
N ASN A 35 -12.06 -3.37 -3.40
CA ASN A 35 -12.45 -3.15 -4.79
C ASN A 35 -11.41 -3.70 -5.77
N GLY A 36 -10.62 -4.68 -5.33
CA GLY A 36 -9.51 -5.22 -6.10
C GLY A 36 -8.52 -4.13 -6.55
N PRO A 37 -8.07 -4.14 -7.81
CA PRO A 37 -7.10 -3.17 -8.32
C PRO A 37 -7.67 -1.74 -8.44
N GLY A 38 -9.00 -1.59 -8.38
CA GLY A 38 -9.70 -0.31 -8.39
C GLY A 38 -9.82 0.34 -7.00
N THR A 39 -9.31 -0.30 -5.94
CA THR A 39 -9.29 0.28 -4.60
C THR A 39 -8.53 1.59 -4.60
N LYS A 40 -9.11 2.63 -4.03
CA LYS A 40 -8.53 3.96 -3.98
C LYS A 40 -8.21 4.33 -2.54
N PHE A 41 -6.99 4.78 -2.33
CA PHE A 41 -6.51 5.32 -1.07
C PHE A 41 -6.46 6.83 -1.21
N LYS A 42 -7.07 7.53 -0.25
CA LYS A 42 -7.15 8.98 -0.29
C LYS A 42 -6.77 9.54 1.08
N ALA A 43 -5.84 10.49 1.09
CA ALA A 43 -5.52 11.26 2.27
C ALA A 43 -5.22 12.70 1.85
N ASP A 44 -5.89 13.66 2.46
CA ASP A 44 -5.85 15.09 2.12
C ASP A 44 -5.84 15.36 0.59
N ASP A 45 -4.67 15.71 0.04
CA ASP A 45 -4.43 16.03 -1.36
C ASP A 45 -3.94 14.85 -2.22
N VAL A 46 -3.65 13.71 -1.59
CA VAL A 46 -3.09 12.52 -2.22
C VAL A 46 -4.20 11.53 -2.49
N THR A 47 -4.36 11.15 -3.75
CA THR A 47 -5.28 10.10 -4.18
C THR A 47 -4.51 9.14 -5.08
N ILE A 48 -4.42 7.88 -4.65
CA ILE A 48 -3.70 6.85 -5.39
C ILE A 48 -4.54 5.57 -5.42
N THR A 49 -4.62 4.93 -6.59
CA THR A 49 -5.25 3.61 -6.70
C THR A 49 -4.27 2.50 -6.33
N ALA A 50 -4.77 1.35 -5.91
CA ALA A 50 -3.95 0.17 -5.64
C ALA A 50 -3.10 -0.24 -6.85
N MET A 51 -3.63 -0.08 -8.07
CA MET A 51 -2.90 -0.33 -9.30
C MET A 51 -1.73 0.65 -9.50
N GLU A 52 -1.96 1.94 -9.30
CA GLU A 52 -0.89 2.96 -9.38
C GLU A 52 0.15 2.78 -8.29
N LEU A 53 -0.29 2.43 -7.08
CA LEU A 53 0.56 2.08 -5.95
C LEU A 53 1.47 0.92 -6.33
N ALA A 54 0.91 -0.17 -6.86
CA ALA A 54 1.68 -1.32 -7.32
C ALA A 54 2.65 -0.94 -8.46
N ALA A 55 2.23 -0.10 -9.41
CA ALA A 55 3.08 0.30 -10.52
C ALA A 55 4.26 1.20 -10.09
N LYS A 56 4.04 2.14 -9.16
CA LYS A 56 5.06 3.06 -8.65
C LYS A 56 5.98 2.38 -7.64
N LEU A 57 5.40 1.66 -6.69
CA LEU A 57 6.12 1.04 -5.59
C LEU A 57 6.61 -0.37 -5.92
N GLY A 58 6.27 -0.92 -7.08
CA GLY A 58 6.77 -2.24 -7.51
C GLY A 58 8.29 -2.34 -7.62
N LYS A 59 9.01 -1.21 -7.63
CA LYS A 59 10.48 -1.16 -7.54
C LYS A 59 11.01 -1.01 -6.11
N HIS A 60 10.17 -0.56 -5.19
CA HIS A 60 10.48 -0.29 -3.79
C HIS A 60 9.94 -1.40 -2.87
N GLN A 61 9.38 -2.47 -3.44
CA GLN A 61 8.82 -3.59 -2.69
C GLN A 61 9.76 -4.79 -2.68
N ASP A 62 10.13 -5.21 -1.48
CA ASP A 62 11.01 -6.35 -1.20
C ASP A 62 10.21 -7.57 -0.76
N PHE A 63 9.45 -8.15 -1.71
CA PHE A 63 8.76 -9.42 -1.46
C PHE A 63 9.74 -10.55 -1.09
N PRO A 64 9.34 -11.49 -0.20
CA PRO A 64 8.01 -11.62 0.39
C PRO A 64 7.84 -10.81 1.67
N TYR A 65 6.63 -10.28 1.85
CA TYR A 65 6.21 -9.68 3.12
C TYR A 65 5.53 -10.72 3.98
N GLU A 66 5.93 -10.84 5.25
CA GLU A 66 5.35 -11.80 6.20
C GLU A 66 4.15 -11.23 6.96
N ASP A 67 4.06 -9.90 7.03
CA ASP A 67 3.02 -9.19 7.77
C ASP A 67 2.61 -7.91 7.03
N PRO A 68 1.40 -7.40 7.30
CA PRO A 68 0.92 -6.17 6.68
C PRO A 68 1.70 -4.94 7.16
N GLU A 69 2.32 -4.95 8.34
CA GLU A 69 3.02 -3.77 8.88
C GLU A 69 4.23 -3.45 8.02
N SER A 70 5.06 -4.46 7.77
CA SER A 70 6.25 -4.38 6.92
C SER A 70 5.91 -3.93 5.51
N LEU A 71 4.83 -4.46 4.93
CA LEU A 71 4.35 -4.06 3.61
C LEU A 71 3.93 -2.58 3.59
N VAL A 72 3.17 -2.15 4.59
CA VAL A 72 2.67 -0.77 4.68
C VAL A 72 3.80 0.21 4.96
N ASP A 73 4.76 -0.14 5.81
CA ASP A 73 5.93 0.70 6.10
C ASP A 73 6.77 0.94 4.84
N ASP A 74 7.02 -0.09 4.03
CA ASP A 74 7.70 0.06 2.74
C ASP A 74 6.88 0.89 1.75
N ILE A 75 5.56 0.73 1.73
CA ILE A 75 4.68 1.52 0.89
C ILE A 75 4.79 3.01 1.23
N ILE A 76 4.69 3.34 2.52
CA ILE A 76 4.80 4.72 3.03
C ILE A 76 6.21 5.28 2.76
N ALA A 77 7.26 4.49 2.98
CA ALA A 77 8.63 4.88 2.70
C ALA A 77 8.85 5.18 1.21
N GLY A 78 8.30 4.33 0.33
CA GLY A 78 8.37 4.54 -1.12
C GLY A 78 7.56 5.76 -1.58
N LEU A 79 6.39 6.02 -1.00
CA LEU A 79 5.63 7.24 -1.29
C LEU A 79 6.40 8.51 -0.89
N LYS A 80 7.08 8.50 0.26
CA LYS A 80 7.97 9.60 0.67
C LYS A 80 9.17 9.75 -0.27
N ALA A 81 9.77 8.63 -0.68
CA ALA A 81 10.91 8.63 -1.61
C ALA A 81 10.54 9.17 -3.01
N GLU A 82 9.30 8.97 -3.44
CA GLU A 82 8.73 9.48 -4.69
C GLU A 82 8.13 10.90 -4.55
N ASP A 83 8.32 11.57 -3.40
CA ASP A 83 7.81 12.93 -3.10
C ASP A 83 6.27 13.03 -3.26
N MET A 84 5.55 11.95 -2.93
CA MET A 84 4.09 11.89 -3.02
C MET A 84 3.38 12.26 -1.72
N ILE A 85 4.05 12.14 -0.57
CA ILE A 85 3.53 12.45 0.78
C ILE A 85 4.61 13.04 1.69
#